data_AF-A0A239NNN4-F1
#
_entry.id   AF-A0A239NNN4-F1
#
_cell.length_a   1.000
_cell.length_b   1.000
_cell.length_c   1.000
_cell.angle_alpha   90.00
_cell.angle_beta   90.00
_cell.angle_gamma   90.00
#
_symmetry.space_group_name_H-M   'P 1'
#
loop_
_entity.id
_entity.type
_entity.pdbx_description
1 polymer ?
#
loop_
_entity_poly.entity_id
_entity_poly.type
_entity_poly.pdbx_seq_one_letter_code
_entity_poly.pdbx_strand_id
1 'polypeptide(L)'
;MRGLFRVGAALVMAAVVMVTGVPAVAAAPAGTPGLATLDGRVIDLGKSWQGAQSCLVFAASDTRCFTSHAEADRVVGYQREADPLVAQARSAVVAAAVPSCGSGWLCLYENTNGGGRRLQFSDEYWHYLADWGFNRSTSSWRNNQSASDVGHLSLYNLTSVYNCGARSYALSMGIYNDQAYAVWG
;
A
#
# COMPACT_ATOMS: atom_id res chain seq x y z
N MET A 1 38.11 -8.74 82.51
CA MET A 1 37.72 -7.31 82.38
C MET A 1 37.93 -6.87 80.95
N ARG A 2 36.90 -6.24 80.37
CA ARG A 2 36.88 -5.31 79.20
C ARG A 2 37.41 -5.79 77.84
N GLY A 3 36.55 -5.63 76.82
CA GLY A 3 36.99 -5.34 75.45
C GLY A 3 35.99 -5.70 74.36
N LEU A 4 34.92 -4.92 74.19
CA LEU A 4 34.15 -4.89 72.93
C LEU A 4 34.99 -4.21 71.83
N PHE A 5 34.99 -4.74 70.60
CA PHE A 5 35.02 -3.95 69.38
C PHE A 5 34.20 -4.64 68.27
N ARG A 6 33.23 -3.90 67.74
CA ARG A 6 32.38 -4.25 66.59
C ARG A 6 33.01 -3.70 65.31
N VAL A 7 33.04 -4.50 64.25
CA VAL A 7 33.09 -4.09 62.82
C VAL A 7 32.41 -5.25 62.08
N GLY A 8 31.41 -5.13 61.19
CA GLY A 8 31.04 -4.07 60.26
C GLY A 8 31.01 -4.71 58.86
N ALA A 9 29.82 -4.79 58.26
CA ALA A 9 29.45 -5.62 57.10
C ALA A 9 30.09 -5.25 55.75
N ALA A 10 30.12 -6.21 54.82
CA ALA A 10 29.77 -6.01 53.40
C ALA A 10 29.61 -7.37 52.68
N LEU A 11 28.35 -7.75 52.38
CA LEU A 11 28.00 -8.84 51.46
C LEU A 11 27.92 -8.25 50.04
N VAL A 12 28.86 -8.63 49.18
CA VAL A 12 28.86 -8.27 47.76
C VAL A 12 28.00 -9.30 47.01
N MET A 13 26.77 -8.93 46.66
CA MET A 13 25.92 -9.71 45.76
C MET A 13 26.32 -9.40 44.30
N ALA A 14 27.05 -10.32 43.67
CA ALA A 14 27.31 -10.27 42.23
C ALA A 14 26.10 -10.86 41.48
N ALA A 15 25.31 -10.02 40.83
CA ALA A 15 24.24 -10.44 39.93
C ALA A 15 24.80 -10.69 38.53
N VAL A 16 24.81 -11.96 38.11
CA VAL A 16 25.14 -12.37 36.74
C VAL A 16 23.89 -12.16 35.87
N VAL A 17 23.92 -11.13 35.03
CA VAL A 17 22.87 -10.88 34.02
C VAL A 17 23.15 -11.76 32.81
N MET A 18 22.32 -12.80 32.61
CA MET A 18 22.33 -13.61 31.39
C MET A 18 21.65 -12.83 30.27
N VAL A 19 22.44 -12.34 29.31
CA VAL A 19 21.95 -11.69 28.09
C VAL A 19 21.52 -12.76 27.10
N THR A 20 20.23 -13.09 27.05
CA THR A 20 19.67 -13.87 25.94
C THR A 20 19.50 -12.95 24.74
N GLY A 21 20.40 -13.07 23.76
CA GLY A 21 20.33 -12.32 22.51
C GLY A 21 19.13 -12.76 21.68
N VAL A 22 18.08 -11.93 21.64
CA VAL A 22 17.06 -12.00 20.59
C VAL A 22 17.73 -11.47 19.32
N PRO A 23 17.68 -12.16 18.16
CA PRO A 23 18.19 -11.59 16.93
C PRO A 23 17.38 -10.33 16.63
N ALA A 24 18.06 -9.19 16.61
CA ALA A 24 17.47 -7.94 16.18
C ALA A 24 17.11 -8.07 14.70
N VAL A 25 15.83 -8.26 14.41
CA VAL A 25 15.32 -8.03 13.05
C VAL A 25 15.56 -6.54 12.80
N ALA A 26 16.51 -6.23 11.92
CA ALA A 26 16.80 -4.85 11.56
C ALA A 26 15.50 -4.19 11.10
N ALA A 27 15.10 -3.12 11.77
CA ALA A 27 13.99 -2.30 11.31
C ALA A 27 14.34 -1.79 9.91
N ALA A 28 13.48 -2.10 8.93
CA ALA A 28 13.64 -1.56 7.59
C ALA A 28 13.69 -0.02 7.69
N PRO A 29 14.62 0.65 6.99
CA PRO A 29 14.66 2.11 6.99
C PRO A 29 13.29 2.63 6.54
N ALA A 30 12.77 3.65 7.24
CA ALA A 30 11.63 4.41 6.77
C ALA A 30 11.97 4.91 5.35
N GLY A 31 11.24 4.37 4.38
CA GLY A 31 11.69 4.14 3.02
C GLY A 31 11.74 5.35 2.08
N THR A 32 12.57 5.19 1.06
CA THR A 32 12.56 5.99 -0.17
C THR A 32 11.31 5.62 -1.00
N PRO A 33 10.63 6.60 -1.64
CA PRO A 33 9.58 6.32 -2.62
C PRO A 33 9.97 5.23 -3.60
N GLY A 34 9.05 4.32 -3.90
CA GLY A 34 9.28 3.23 -4.86
C GLY A 34 9.94 1.97 -4.28
N LEU A 35 10.50 2.02 -3.07
CA LEU A 35 10.92 0.80 -2.38
C LEU A 35 9.71 0.11 -1.77
N ALA A 36 9.61 -1.20 -1.97
CA ALA A 36 8.51 -2.00 -1.47
C ALA A 36 8.97 -3.33 -0.88
N THR A 37 8.16 -3.90 0.01
CA THR A 37 8.35 -5.27 0.48
C THR A 37 7.51 -6.23 -0.34
N LEU A 38 8.10 -7.30 -0.85
CA LEU A 38 7.42 -8.42 -1.52
C LEU A 38 7.94 -9.71 -0.85
N ASP A 39 7.09 -10.54 -0.25
CA ASP A 39 7.50 -11.79 0.42
C ASP A 39 8.69 -11.64 1.39
N GLY A 40 8.72 -10.53 2.15
CA GLY A 40 9.76 -10.24 3.13
C GLY A 40 11.10 -9.72 2.56
N ARG A 41 11.23 -9.61 1.24
CA ARG A 41 12.38 -8.98 0.57
C ARG A 41 12.04 -7.58 0.07
N VAL A 42 13.03 -6.69 0.08
CA VAL A 42 12.89 -5.33 -0.46
C VAL A 42 13.14 -5.36 -1.97
N ILE A 43 12.26 -4.69 -2.72
CA ILE A 43 12.36 -4.49 -4.18
C ILE A 43 12.27 -3.00 -4.51
N ASP A 44 12.83 -2.64 -5.67
CA ASP A 44 12.79 -1.28 -6.24
C ASP A 44 11.84 -1.28 -7.43
N LEU A 45 10.62 -0.79 -7.22
CA LEU A 45 9.53 -0.83 -8.20
C LEU A 45 9.78 0.10 -9.38
N GLY A 46 10.52 1.19 -9.18
CA GLY A 46 10.97 2.10 -10.24
C GLY A 46 11.85 1.40 -11.27
N LYS A 47 12.50 0.28 -10.90
CA LYS A 47 13.29 -0.56 -11.81
C LYS A 47 12.53 -1.78 -12.31
N SER A 48 11.85 -2.51 -11.43
CA SER A 48 11.12 -3.72 -11.79
C SER A 48 10.17 -4.15 -10.68
N TRP A 49 9.02 -4.69 -11.07
CA TRP A 49 8.05 -5.27 -10.13
C TRP A 49 8.44 -6.66 -9.64
N GLN A 50 9.44 -7.30 -10.25
CA GLN A 50 10.00 -8.59 -9.82
C GLN A 50 8.93 -9.66 -9.50
N GLY A 51 7.86 -9.72 -10.30
CA GLY A 51 6.74 -10.65 -10.14
C GLY A 51 5.56 -10.13 -9.31
N ALA A 52 5.68 -8.97 -8.65
CA ALA A 52 4.53 -8.32 -8.02
C ALA A 52 3.43 -8.03 -9.04
N GLN A 53 2.17 -8.16 -8.61
CA GLN A 53 0.98 -7.84 -9.39
C GLN A 53 0.13 -6.77 -8.73
N SER A 54 0.18 -6.65 -7.40
CA SER A 54 -0.58 -5.62 -6.68
C SER A 54 0.27 -5.06 -5.55
N CYS A 55 0.29 -3.74 -5.42
CA CYS A 55 1.00 -3.06 -4.34
C CYS A 55 0.07 -2.09 -3.60
N LEU A 56 0.20 -2.07 -2.27
CA LEU A 56 -0.48 -1.19 -1.32
C LEU A 56 0.49 -0.09 -0.92
N VAL A 57 0.14 1.16 -1.17
CA VAL A 57 0.90 2.35 -0.78
C VAL A 57 0.18 2.96 0.42
N PHE A 58 0.70 2.70 1.62
CA PHE A 58 0.23 3.30 2.87
C PHE A 58 0.85 4.66 3.13
N ALA A 59 2.05 4.87 2.58
CA ALA A 59 2.79 6.11 2.52
C ALA A 59 3.84 5.98 1.41
N ALA A 60 4.43 7.09 0.97
CA ALA A 60 5.55 7.06 0.03
C ALA A 60 6.69 6.11 0.49
N SER A 61 6.89 6.02 1.81
CA SER A 61 7.90 5.20 2.47
C SER A 61 7.45 3.80 2.92
N ASP A 62 6.16 3.46 2.82
CA ASP A 62 5.58 2.17 3.20
C ASP A 62 4.73 1.62 2.04
N THR A 63 5.41 0.87 1.16
CA THR A 63 4.76 0.12 0.08
C THR A 63 4.92 -1.38 0.30
N ARG A 64 3.81 -2.11 0.17
CA ARG A 64 3.77 -3.57 0.33
C ARG A 64 3.18 -4.22 -0.91
N CYS A 65 3.92 -5.13 -1.51
CA CYS A 65 3.58 -5.76 -2.77
C CYS A 65 3.29 -7.24 -2.59
N PHE A 66 2.47 -7.75 -3.50
CA PHE A 66 1.94 -9.09 -3.51
C PHE A 66 2.01 -9.67 -4.91
N THR A 67 2.17 -10.99 -5.01
CA THR A 67 2.23 -11.69 -6.30
C THR A 67 0.86 -11.81 -6.97
N SER A 68 -0.22 -11.49 -6.26
CA SER A 68 -1.58 -11.46 -6.81
C SER A 68 -2.45 -10.35 -6.23
N HIS A 69 -3.48 -9.95 -6.98
CA HIS A 69 -4.52 -9.03 -6.51
C HIS A 69 -5.28 -9.61 -5.31
N ALA A 70 -5.58 -10.91 -5.34
CA ALA A 70 -6.31 -11.60 -4.28
C ALA A 70 -5.54 -11.63 -2.94
N GLU A 71 -4.22 -11.69 -2.96
CA GLU A 71 -3.40 -11.54 -1.74
C GLU A 71 -3.52 -10.15 -1.15
N ALA A 72 -3.36 -9.11 -1.97
CA ALA A 72 -3.53 -7.73 -1.52
C ALA A 72 -4.96 -7.46 -1.02
N ASP A 73 -5.97 -7.98 -1.71
CA ASP A 73 -7.39 -7.86 -1.35
C ASP A 73 -7.66 -8.44 0.05
N ARG A 74 -7.07 -9.60 0.37
CA ARG A 74 -7.15 -10.19 1.71
C ARG A 74 -6.52 -9.31 2.79
N VAL A 75 -5.38 -8.67 2.50
CA VAL A 75 -4.69 -7.79 3.45
C VAL A 75 -5.51 -6.55 3.77
N VAL A 76 -6.19 -5.97 2.78
CA VAL A 76 -7.07 -4.81 2.99
C VAL A 76 -8.51 -5.20 3.37
N GLY A 77 -8.77 -6.49 3.57
CA GLY A 77 -10.09 -6.99 3.98
C GLY A 77 -11.20 -6.84 2.92
N TYR A 78 -10.84 -6.72 1.63
CA TYR A 78 -11.84 -6.63 0.56
C TYR A 78 -12.63 -7.94 0.46
N GLN A 79 -13.96 -7.81 0.45
CA GLN A 79 -14.91 -8.89 0.19
C GLN A 79 -15.82 -8.46 -0.95
N ARG A 80 -15.82 -9.22 -2.05
CA ARG A 80 -16.51 -8.84 -3.30
C ARG A 80 -18.03 -8.73 -3.09
N GLU A 81 -18.59 -9.60 -2.27
CA GLU A 81 -20.02 -9.66 -1.96
C GLU A 81 -20.49 -8.47 -1.11
N ALA A 82 -19.56 -7.84 -0.38
CA ALA A 82 -19.83 -6.66 0.43
C ALA A 82 -19.60 -5.33 -0.31
N ASP A 83 -19.07 -5.37 -1.54
CA ASP A 83 -18.87 -4.16 -2.35
C ASP A 83 -20.23 -3.58 -2.79
N PRO A 84 -20.57 -2.33 -2.42
CA PRO A 84 -21.87 -1.74 -2.74
C PRO A 84 -22.17 -1.69 -4.24
N LEU A 85 -21.17 -1.50 -5.11
CA LEU A 85 -21.41 -1.47 -6.55
C LEU A 85 -21.64 -2.87 -7.13
N VAL A 86 -21.02 -3.89 -6.52
CA VAL A 86 -21.29 -5.29 -6.87
C VAL A 86 -22.69 -5.68 -6.43
N ALA A 87 -23.07 -5.32 -5.19
CA ALA A 87 -24.40 -5.60 -4.65
C ALA A 87 -25.55 -4.93 -5.43
N GLN A 88 -25.29 -3.76 -6.02
CA GLN A 88 -26.27 -3.01 -6.83
C GLN A 88 -26.28 -3.41 -8.31
N ALA A 89 -25.38 -4.28 -8.75
CA ALA A 89 -25.29 -4.69 -10.14
C ALA A 89 -26.56 -5.43 -10.58
N ARG A 90 -27.08 -5.07 -11.77
CA ARG A 90 -28.32 -5.65 -12.32
C ARG A 90 -28.13 -7.06 -12.90
N SER A 91 -26.89 -7.53 -13.03
CA SER A 91 -26.57 -8.88 -13.52
C SER A 91 -25.20 -9.33 -13.00
N ALA A 92 -24.97 -10.64 -13.02
CA ALA A 92 -23.68 -11.23 -12.68
C ALA A 92 -22.53 -10.74 -13.58
N VAL A 93 -22.82 -10.43 -14.85
CA VAL A 93 -21.83 -9.90 -15.79
C VAL A 93 -21.39 -8.49 -15.38
N VAL A 94 -22.35 -7.63 -15.00
CA VAL A 94 -22.04 -6.28 -14.51
C VAL A 94 -21.30 -6.34 -13.18
N ALA A 95 -21.73 -7.24 -12.27
CA ALA A 95 -21.05 -7.47 -10.99
C ALA A 95 -19.59 -7.87 -11.20
N ALA A 96 -19.33 -8.82 -12.10
CA ALA A 96 -17.98 -9.31 -12.42
C ALA A 96 -17.07 -8.22 -13.02
N ALA A 97 -17.64 -7.26 -13.76
CA ALA A 97 -16.90 -6.18 -14.38
C ALA A 97 -16.38 -5.12 -13.39
N VAL A 98 -16.96 -5.02 -12.18
CA VAL A 98 -16.49 -4.07 -11.16
C VAL A 98 -15.08 -4.46 -10.70
N PRO A 99 -14.04 -3.61 -10.87
CA PRO A 99 -12.68 -3.93 -10.40
C PRO A 99 -12.60 -3.99 -8.86
N SER A 100 -11.84 -4.94 -8.31
CA SER A 100 -11.72 -5.09 -6.85
C SER A 100 -10.87 -3.99 -6.22
N CYS A 101 -11.39 -3.30 -5.21
CA CYS A 101 -10.62 -2.28 -4.51
C CYS A 101 -11.05 -2.22 -3.05
N GLY A 102 -10.09 -2.29 -2.13
CA GLY A 102 -10.36 -2.23 -0.69
C GLY A 102 -11.14 -0.97 -0.31
N SER A 103 -11.98 -1.07 0.72
CA SER A 103 -12.65 0.12 1.25
C SER A 103 -11.61 1.10 1.81
N GLY A 104 -11.73 2.37 1.45
CA GLY A 104 -10.74 3.40 1.81
C GLY A 104 -9.56 3.51 0.85
N TRP A 105 -9.61 2.85 -0.32
CA TRP A 105 -8.50 2.86 -1.29
C TRP A 105 -8.89 3.43 -2.65
N LEU A 106 -7.95 4.14 -3.27
CA LEU A 106 -7.94 4.42 -4.70
C LEU A 106 -7.03 3.41 -5.41
N CYS A 107 -7.61 2.61 -6.31
CA CYS A 107 -6.91 1.58 -7.07
C CYS A 107 -6.72 2.00 -8.53
N LEU A 108 -5.47 2.01 -8.98
CA LEU A 108 -5.08 2.23 -10.37
C LEU A 108 -4.65 0.92 -11.00
N TYR A 109 -5.04 0.71 -12.26
CA TYR A 109 -4.76 -0.51 -13.00
C TYR A 109 -4.05 -0.21 -14.30
N GLU A 110 -3.08 -1.06 -14.61
CA GLU A 110 -2.24 -0.93 -15.80
C GLU A 110 -3.05 -1.09 -17.08
N ASN A 111 -3.99 -2.03 -17.10
CA ASN A 111 -4.82 -2.29 -18.27
C ASN A 111 -6.25 -1.80 -18.04
N THR A 112 -7.05 -1.84 -19.11
CA THR A 112 -8.50 -1.65 -19.02
C THR A 112 -9.16 -2.78 -18.22
N ASN A 113 -10.41 -2.55 -17.81
CA ASN A 113 -11.27 -3.48 -17.08
C ASN A 113 -10.68 -3.99 -15.75
N GLY A 114 -9.85 -3.19 -15.07
CA GLY A 114 -9.22 -3.60 -13.82
C GLY A 114 -8.13 -4.67 -13.98
N GLY A 115 -7.51 -4.77 -15.17
CA GLY A 115 -6.48 -5.76 -15.46
C GLY A 115 -5.04 -5.24 -15.31
N GLY A 116 -4.08 -6.14 -15.53
CA GLY A 116 -2.65 -5.82 -15.45
C GLY A 116 -2.19 -5.64 -13.99
N ARG A 117 -1.08 -4.93 -13.79
CA ARG A 117 -0.61 -4.58 -12.44
C ARG A 117 -1.54 -3.57 -11.76
N ARG A 118 -1.60 -3.58 -10.42
CA ARG A 118 -2.40 -2.64 -9.62
C ARG A 118 -1.59 -1.90 -8.56
N LEU A 119 -1.78 -0.59 -8.47
CA LEU A 119 -1.37 0.23 -7.32
C LEU A 119 -2.60 0.69 -6.55
N GLN A 120 -2.50 0.72 -5.22
CA GLN A 120 -3.59 1.14 -4.34
C GLN A 120 -3.06 2.18 -3.35
N PHE A 121 -3.75 3.31 -3.22
CA PHE A 121 -3.39 4.45 -2.36
C PHE A 121 -4.48 4.69 -1.32
N SER A 122 -4.10 5.16 -0.13
CA SER A 122 -5.03 5.45 0.98
C SER A 122 -4.58 6.61 1.89
N ASP A 123 -3.53 7.34 1.51
CA ASP A 123 -2.85 8.31 2.37
C ASP A 123 -3.17 9.77 2.00
N GLU A 124 -4.02 10.00 1.00
CA GLU A 124 -4.49 11.31 0.55
C GLU A 124 -3.33 12.28 0.24
N TYR A 125 -2.28 11.75 -0.39
CA TYR A 125 -1.08 12.50 -0.75
C TYR A 125 -0.77 12.42 -2.25
N TRP A 126 -0.07 13.43 -2.77
CA TRP A 126 0.39 13.44 -4.16
C TRP A 126 1.63 12.59 -4.35
N HIS A 127 1.51 11.55 -5.17
CA HIS A 127 2.56 10.58 -5.46
C HIS A 127 2.93 10.59 -6.93
N TYR A 128 4.22 10.59 -7.25
CA TYR A 128 4.69 10.40 -8.63
C TYR A 128 4.71 8.92 -8.98
N LEU A 129 3.90 8.52 -9.97
CA LEU A 129 3.76 7.11 -10.37
C LEU A 129 5.06 6.50 -10.92
N ALA A 130 6.02 7.33 -11.32
CA ALA A 130 7.37 6.90 -11.72
C ALA A 130 8.13 6.20 -10.58
N ASP A 131 7.92 6.61 -9.33
CA ASP A 131 8.60 6.01 -8.18
C ASP A 131 8.24 4.52 -8.07
N TRP A 132 7.00 4.16 -8.41
CA TRP A 132 6.52 2.77 -8.42
C TRP A 132 6.60 2.08 -9.79
N GLY A 133 7.30 2.64 -10.78
CA GLY A 133 7.40 2.05 -12.11
C GLY A 133 6.03 1.89 -12.80
N PHE A 134 5.13 2.85 -12.57
CA PHE A 134 3.74 2.88 -13.04
C PHE A 134 3.41 4.19 -13.79
N ASN A 135 4.45 4.98 -14.10
CA ASN A 135 4.33 6.20 -14.86
C ASN A 135 3.71 5.91 -16.23
N ARG A 136 2.67 6.65 -16.58
CA ARG A 136 2.02 6.53 -17.90
C ARG A 136 1.60 5.09 -18.19
N SER A 137 1.08 4.41 -17.17
CA SER A 137 0.60 3.03 -17.30
C SER A 137 -0.85 2.88 -16.89
N THR A 138 -1.50 3.88 -16.28
CA THR A 138 -2.89 3.71 -15.83
C THR A 138 -3.86 3.76 -17.01
N SER A 139 -4.65 2.69 -17.17
CA SER A 139 -5.71 2.60 -18.18
C SER A 139 -7.10 2.34 -17.61
N SER A 140 -7.20 1.98 -16.33
CA SER A 140 -8.49 1.95 -15.60
C SER A 140 -8.28 2.21 -14.10
N TRP A 141 -9.35 2.54 -13.38
CA TRP A 141 -9.28 2.84 -11.95
C TRP A 141 -10.58 2.52 -11.23
N ARG A 142 -10.48 2.31 -9.91
CA ARG A 142 -11.59 2.17 -8.97
C ARG A 142 -11.28 3.02 -7.75
N ASN A 143 -12.18 3.94 -7.40
CA ASN A 143 -12.13 4.65 -6.14
C ASN A 143 -13.19 4.05 -5.20
N ASN A 144 -12.75 3.44 -4.11
CA ASN A 144 -13.60 2.88 -3.07
C ASN A 144 -13.39 3.57 -1.70
N GLN A 145 -13.00 4.84 -1.74
CA GLN A 145 -12.92 5.73 -0.58
C GLN A 145 -14.32 6.24 -0.17
N SER A 146 -14.38 7.10 0.85
CA SER A 146 -15.67 7.62 1.33
C SER A 146 -16.35 8.50 0.26
N ALA A 147 -17.62 8.85 0.45
CA ALA A 147 -18.40 9.56 -0.57
C ALA A 147 -17.88 10.98 -0.89
N SER A 148 -17.06 11.55 0.00
CA SER A 148 -16.44 12.86 -0.18
C SER A 148 -15.05 12.80 -0.82
N ASP A 149 -14.46 11.62 -0.94
CA ASP A 149 -13.03 11.47 -1.21
C ASP A 149 -12.84 11.19 -2.71
N VAL A 150 -12.67 12.27 -3.48
CA VAL A 150 -12.45 12.21 -4.93
C VAL A 150 -10.96 12.05 -5.20
N GLY A 151 -10.54 10.92 -5.76
CA GLY A 151 -9.17 10.75 -6.22
C GLY A 151 -8.86 11.65 -7.41
N HIS A 152 -7.59 11.98 -7.60
CA HIS A 152 -7.12 12.77 -8.74
C HIS A 152 -5.94 12.10 -9.44
N LEU A 153 -5.92 12.16 -10.78
CA LEU A 153 -4.76 11.83 -11.58
C LEU A 153 -4.27 13.09 -12.29
N SER A 154 -2.99 13.39 -12.17
CA SER A 154 -2.35 14.40 -13.02
C SER A 154 -1.93 13.76 -14.33
N LEU A 155 -2.42 14.30 -15.44
CA LEU A 155 -2.21 13.78 -16.79
C LEU A 155 -1.23 14.67 -17.55
N TYR A 156 -0.21 14.08 -18.20
CA TYR A 156 0.76 14.69 -19.14
C TYR A 156 1.49 16.01 -18.74
N ASN A 157 0.98 16.81 -17.81
CA ASN A 157 1.52 18.02 -17.18
C ASN A 157 0.86 18.22 -15.79
N LEU A 158 1.36 19.15 -14.97
CA LEU A 158 0.88 19.38 -13.59
C LEU A 158 -0.49 20.06 -13.48
N THR A 159 -1.08 20.49 -14.59
CA THR A 159 -2.31 21.29 -14.60
C THR A 159 -3.55 20.52 -15.05
N SER A 160 -3.38 19.45 -15.82
CA SER A 160 -4.49 18.63 -16.30
C SER A 160 -4.81 17.55 -15.29
N VAL A 161 -5.97 17.69 -14.64
CA VAL A 161 -6.44 16.76 -13.60
C VAL A 161 -7.62 15.94 -14.13
N TYR A 162 -7.52 14.63 -13.99
CA TYR A 162 -8.61 13.69 -14.19
C TYR A 162 -9.19 13.31 -12.83
N ASN A 163 -10.51 13.41 -12.69
CA ASN A 163 -11.21 13.12 -11.43
C ASN A 163 -11.61 11.64 -11.37
N CYS A 164 -11.08 10.93 -10.40
CA CYS A 164 -11.50 9.59 -10.00
C CYS A 164 -12.61 9.72 -8.96
N GLY A 165 -13.86 9.89 -9.44
CA GLY A 165 -15.01 10.15 -8.57
C GLY A 165 -15.15 9.16 -7.40
N ALA A 166 -15.55 9.66 -6.23
CA ALA A 166 -15.77 8.86 -5.04
C ALA A 166 -16.72 7.68 -5.30
N ARG A 167 -16.41 6.51 -4.71
CA ARG A 167 -17.21 5.28 -4.83
C ARG A 167 -17.55 4.88 -6.26
N SER A 168 -16.73 5.25 -7.25
CA SER A 168 -16.96 4.95 -8.66
C SER A 168 -15.77 4.25 -9.32
N TYR A 169 -15.86 3.93 -10.61
CA TYR A 169 -14.79 3.35 -11.40
C TYR A 169 -14.90 3.77 -12.85
N ALA A 170 -13.78 3.66 -13.57
CA ALA A 170 -13.77 3.66 -15.03
C ALA A 170 -13.06 2.41 -15.52
N LEU A 171 -13.72 1.62 -16.37
CA LEU A 171 -13.12 0.43 -17.00
C LEU A 171 -12.12 0.80 -18.11
N SER A 172 -12.14 2.03 -18.58
CA SER A 172 -11.17 2.59 -19.52
C SER A 172 -11.09 4.09 -19.27
N MET A 173 -9.89 4.66 -19.34
CA MET A 173 -9.68 6.10 -19.34
C MET A 173 -9.79 6.71 -20.75
N GLY A 174 -10.02 5.87 -21.77
CA GLY A 174 -10.24 6.30 -23.15
C GLY A 174 -9.01 6.99 -23.71
N ILE A 175 -9.18 8.24 -24.17
CA ILE A 175 -8.08 9.04 -24.71
C ILE A 175 -6.99 9.34 -23.67
N TYR A 176 -7.26 9.14 -22.37
CA TYR A 176 -6.34 9.40 -21.28
C TYR A 176 -5.60 8.15 -20.78
N ASN A 177 -5.85 6.99 -21.40
CA ASN A 177 -5.07 5.78 -21.11
C ASN A 177 -3.57 6.09 -21.21
N ASP A 178 -2.81 5.61 -20.23
CA ASP A 178 -1.35 5.68 -20.20
C ASP A 178 -0.81 7.13 -20.17
N GLN A 179 -1.59 8.08 -19.64
CA GLN A 179 -1.17 9.49 -19.52
C GLN A 179 -0.92 9.96 -18.09
N ALA A 180 -1.46 9.26 -17.10
CA ALA A 180 -1.30 9.62 -15.70
C ALA A 180 0.16 9.43 -15.25
N TYR A 181 0.74 10.43 -14.60
CA TYR A 181 2.09 10.36 -14.04
C TYR A 181 2.16 10.70 -12.55
N ALA A 182 1.09 11.26 -11.98
CA ALA A 182 0.94 11.43 -10.55
C ALA A 182 -0.51 11.17 -10.12
N VAL A 183 -0.69 10.82 -8.85
CA VAL A 183 -1.97 10.48 -8.24
C VAL A 183 -2.13 11.14 -6.88
N TRP A 184 -3.36 11.51 -6.53
CA TRP A 184 -3.80 11.84 -5.18
C TRP A 184 -4.93 10.90 -4.80
N GLY A 185 -4.79 10.19 -3.67
CA GLY A 185 -5.81 9.28 -3.17
C GLY A 185 -5.35 8.48 -1.96
#